data_AF-A0AAU4Z7K7-F1
#
_entry.id   AF-A0AAU4Z7K7-F1
#
_cell.length_a   1.000
_cell.length_b   1.000
_cell.length_c   1.000
_cell.angle_alpha   90.00
_cell.angle_beta   90.00
_cell.angle_gamma   90.00
#
_symmetry.space_group_name_H-M   'P 1'
#
loop_
_entity.id
_entity.type
_entity.pdbx_description
1 polymer ?
#
loop_
_entity_poly.entity_id
_entity_poly.type
_entity_poly.pdbx_seq_one_letter_code
_entity_poly.pdbx_strand_id
1 'polypeptide(L)'
;MGENSDFPPGDGPSSGISVTLTAGTLHAIRERVGKRGVSAYLEMAAQRQIERDNLDELLADFETVNGPADPDAVSDKRAKLTGGTPHAGAAA
;
A
#
# COMPACT_ATOMS: atom_id res chain seq x y z
N MET A 1 15.39 -3.61 -25.63
CA MET A 1 14.36 -3.40 -24.60
C MET A 1 14.63 -4.37 -23.47
N GLY A 2 15.33 -3.96 -22.42
CA GLY A 2 15.61 -4.87 -21.31
C GLY A 2 16.66 -4.33 -20.37
N GLU A 3 16.28 -3.37 -19.51
CA GLU A 3 17.06 -2.92 -18.34
C GLU A 3 16.14 -2.43 -17.18
N ASN A 4 14.86 -2.15 -17.43
CA ASN A 4 13.90 -1.74 -16.39
C ASN A 4 13.19 -2.90 -15.66
N SER A 5 13.40 -4.15 -16.07
CA SER A 5 12.77 -5.32 -15.42
C SER A 5 13.51 -5.79 -14.16
N ASP A 6 14.65 -5.17 -13.84
CA ASP A 6 15.55 -5.63 -12.77
C ASP A 6 15.36 -4.87 -11.45
N PHE A 7 14.55 -3.80 -11.44
CA PHE A 7 14.29 -3.00 -10.24
C PHE A 7 12.87 -3.23 -9.73
N PRO A 8 12.69 -3.70 -8.48
CA PRO A 8 11.37 -3.66 -7.84
C PRO A 8 10.89 -2.21 -7.66
N PRO A 9 9.59 -1.97 -7.45
CA PRO A 9 9.06 -0.63 -7.20
C PRO A 9 9.86 0.08 -6.08
N GLY A 10 10.43 1.23 -6.43
CA GLY A 10 11.23 2.07 -5.52
C GLY A 10 12.74 1.91 -5.58
N ASP A 11 13.23 0.93 -6.35
CA ASP A 11 14.65 0.79 -6.64
C ASP A 11 15.02 1.40 -8.00
N GLY A 12 16.31 1.70 -8.15
CA GLY A 12 16.89 2.20 -9.38
C GLY A 12 16.96 3.73 -9.48
N PRO A 13 17.48 4.26 -10.61
CA PRO A 13 17.64 5.69 -10.81
C PRO A 13 16.29 6.41 -11.01
N SER A 14 16.14 7.58 -10.39
CA SER A 14 14.92 8.40 -10.55
C SER A 14 14.86 9.09 -11.92
N SER A 15 13.69 9.06 -12.57
CA SER A 15 13.42 9.84 -13.78
C SER A 15 12.23 10.79 -13.55
N GLY A 16 12.40 12.07 -13.91
CA GLY A 16 11.35 13.07 -13.78
C GLY A 16 10.32 12.96 -14.89
N ILE A 17 9.05 12.76 -14.55
CA ILE A 17 7.92 12.79 -15.48
C ILE A 17 6.94 13.91 -15.14
N SER A 18 6.18 14.37 -16.15
CA SER A 18 5.07 15.30 -15.93
C SER A 18 3.77 14.51 -15.72
N VAL A 19 3.08 14.80 -14.63
CA VAL A 19 1.76 14.22 -14.31
C VAL A 19 0.76 15.32 -14.00
N THR A 20 -0.50 15.08 -14.32
CA THR A 20 -1.60 16.01 -14.02
C THR A 20 -2.39 15.50 -12.83
N LEU A 21 -2.72 16.40 -11.91
CA LEU A 21 -3.55 16.12 -10.74
C LEU A 21 -4.68 17.13 -10.68
N THR A 22 -5.83 16.72 -10.12
CA THR A 22 -6.88 17.67 -9.79
C THR A 22 -6.35 18.68 -8.75
N ALA A 23 -6.85 19.91 -8.80
CA ALA A 23 -6.41 20.96 -7.89
C ALA A 23 -6.59 20.57 -6.41
N GLY A 24 -7.70 19.89 -6.09
CA GLY A 24 -8.00 19.39 -4.74
C GLY A 24 -6.99 18.35 -4.27
N THR A 25 -6.66 17.37 -5.10
CA THR A 25 -5.65 16.35 -4.78
C THR A 25 -4.28 16.99 -4.56
N LEU A 26 -3.85 17.87 -5.47
CA LEU A 26 -2.56 18.54 -5.35
C LEU A 26 -2.48 19.41 -4.09
N HIS A 27 -3.58 20.08 -3.73
CA HIS A 27 -3.66 20.87 -2.50
C HIS A 27 -3.52 20.00 -1.26
N ALA A 28 -4.31 18.92 -1.15
CA ALA A 28 -4.26 18.00 -0.01
C ALA A 28 -2.88 17.35 0.18
N ILE A 29 -2.20 17.00 -0.93
CA ILE A 29 -0.82 16.50 -0.87
C ILE A 29 0.12 17.58 -0.34
N ARG A 30 0.06 18.80 -0.89
CA ARG A 30 0.93 19.91 -0.48
C ARG A 30 0.71 20.33 0.98
N GLU A 31 -0.50 20.25 1.50
CA GLU A 31 -0.75 20.47 2.94
C GLU A 31 -0.04 19.43 3.80
N ARG A 32 -0.01 18.16 3.35
CA ARG A 32 0.59 17.05 4.10
C ARG A 32 2.12 17.05 4.06
N VAL A 33 2.73 17.32 2.91
CA VAL A 33 4.18 17.13 2.69
C VAL A 33 4.93 18.39 2.22
N GLY A 34 4.23 19.51 2.06
CA GLY A 34 4.78 20.74 1.49
C GLY A 34 5.03 20.65 -0.02
N LYS A 35 5.43 21.78 -0.63
CA LYS A 35 5.63 21.88 -2.08
C LYS A 35 6.76 20.98 -2.61
N ARG A 36 7.84 20.82 -1.83
CA ARG A 36 9.03 20.03 -2.22
C ARG A 36 8.84 18.52 -2.00
N GLY A 37 7.85 18.12 -1.21
CA GLY A 37 7.58 16.71 -0.89
C GLY A 37 6.64 16.00 -1.87
N VAL A 38 6.06 16.71 -2.84
CA VAL A 38 5.01 16.16 -3.72
C VAL A 38 5.53 14.96 -4.53
N SER A 39 6.73 15.03 -5.11
CA SER A 39 7.27 13.91 -5.89
C SER A 39 7.52 12.67 -5.03
N ALA A 40 8.15 12.82 -3.87
CA ALA A 40 8.39 11.72 -2.93
C ALA A 40 7.08 11.11 -2.42
N TYR A 41 6.05 11.93 -2.19
CA TYR A 41 4.74 11.44 -1.79
C TYR A 41 4.08 10.61 -2.90
N LEU A 42 4.14 11.07 -4.15
CA LEU A 42 3.59 10.34 -5.30
C LEU A 42 4.34 9.04 -5.54
N GLU A 43 5.66 9.02 -5.40
CA GLU A 43 6.50 7.82 -5.51
C GLU A 43 6.08 6.77 -4.48
N MET A 44 6.04 7.14 -3.18
CA MET A 44 5.61 6.22 -2.12
C MET A 44 4.16 5.76 -2.30
N ALA A 45 3.27 6.64 -2.77
CA ALA A 45 1.89 6.29 -3.03
C ALA A 45 1.76 5.28 -4.19
N ALA A 46 2.53 5.47 -5.27
CA ALA A 46 2.58 4.55 -6.40
C ALA A 46 3.14 3.19 -6.00
N GLN A 47 4.27 3.16 -5.27
CA GLN A 47 4.85 1.93 -4.73
C GLN A 47 3.84 1.15 -3.89
N ARG A 48 3.18 1.83 -2.95
CA ARG A 48 2.16 1.21 -2.09
C ARG A 48 0.96 0.70 -2.87
N GLN A 49 0.57 1.37 -3.96
CA GLN A 49 -0.53 0.89 -4.79
C GLN A 49 -0.12 -0.37 -5.54
N ILE A 50 1.06 -0.39 -6.17
CA ILE A 50 1.59 -1.57 -6.88
C ILE A 50 1.73 -2.76 -5.92
N GLU A 51 2.24 -2.54 -4.71
CA GLU A 51 2.34 -3.60 -3.70
C GLU A 51 0.97 -4.17 -3.35
N ARG A 52 -0.07 -3.34 -3.23
CA ARG A 52 -1.44 -3.80 -2.97
C ARG A 52 -2.01 -4.57 -4.14
N ASP A 53 -1.82 -4.09 -5.36
CA ASP A 53 -2.28 -4.76 -6.57
C ASP A 53 -1.64 -6.16 -6.67
N ASN A 54 -0.33 -6.27 -6.41
CA ASN A 54 0.38 -7.55 -6.37
C ASN A 54 -0.13 -8.48 -5.24
N LEU A 55 -0.46 -7.93 -4.06
CA LEU A 55 -1.04 -8.71 -2.96
C LEU A 55 -2.44 -9.22 -3.30
N ASP A 56 -3.25 -8.42 -3.98
CA ASP A 56 -4.59 -8.80 -4.42
C ASP A 56 -4.52 -9.92 -5.49
N GLU A 57 -3.55 -9.86 -6.40
CA GLU A 57 -3.27 -10.93 -7.37
C GLU A 57 -2.89 -12.25 -6.66
N LEU A 58 -1.94 -12.19 -5.71
CA LEU A 58 -1.54 -13.36 -4.93
C LEU A 58 -2.68 -13.94 -4.10
N LEU A 59 -3.55 -13.08 -3.55
CA LEU A 59 -4.72 -13.52 -2.81
C LEU A 59 -5.72 -14.23 -3.73
N ALA A 60 -5.99 -13.68 -4.92
CA ALA A 60 -6.90 -14.30 -5.88
C ALA A 60 -6.40 -15.69 -6.34
N ASP A 61 -5.09 -15.84 -6.56
CA ASP A 61 -4.47 -17.13 -6.87
C ASP A 61 -4.61 -18.12 -5.72
N PHE A 62 -4.38 -17.66 -4.48
CA PHE A 62 -4.53 -18.49 -3.29
C PHE A 62 -5.98 -18.97 -3.11
N GLU A 63 -6.96 -18.08 -3.28
CA GLU A 63 -8.38 -18.39 -3.15
C GLU A 63 -8.87 -19.32 -4.27
N THR A 64 -8.31 -19.23 -5.47
CA THR A 64 -8.61 -20.15 -6.57
C THR A 64 -8.26 -21.59 -6.21
N VAL A 65 -7.16 -21.80 -5.48
CA VAL A 65 -6.68 -23.13 -5.09
C VAL A 65 -7.35 -23.64 -3.81
N ASN A 66 -7.62 -22.76 -2.84
CA ASN A 66 -8.00 -23.16 -1.48
C ASN A 66 -9.43 -22.76 -1.08
N GLY A 67 -10.11 -21.93 -1.89
CA GLY A 67 -11.31 -21.21 -1.50
C GLY A 67 -11.01 -19.97 -0.65
N PRO A 68 -12.01 -19.09 -0.44
CA PRO A 68 -11.87 -17.92 0.41
C PRO A 68 -11.58 -18.31 1.86
N ALA A 69 -10.82 -17.48 2.58
CA ALA A 69 -10.54 -17.72 3.98
C ALA A 69 -11.80 -17.60 4.85
N ASP A 70 -12.01 -18.55 5.75
CA ASP A 70 -13.11 -18.51 6.74
C ASP A 70 -12.89 -17.34 7.73
N PRO A 71 -13.78 -16.31 7.75
CA PRO A 71 -13.65 -15.15 8.62
C PRO A 71 -13.58 -15.48 10.10
N ASP A 72 -14.33 -16.49 10.56
CA ASP A 72 -14.38 -16.87 11.98
C ASP A 72 -13.07 -17.55 12.38
N ALA A 73 -12.58 -18.48 11.56
CA ALA A 73 -11.27 -19.10 11.77
C ALA A 73 -10.12 -18.08 11.74
N VAL A 74 -10.20 -17.06 10.88
CA VAL A 74 -9.23 -15.95 10.83
C VAL A 74 -9.30 -15.11 12.10
N SER A 75 -10.50 -14.77 12.57
CA SER A 75 -10.71 -14.01 13.82
C SER A 75 -10.13 -14.75 15.03
N ASP A 76 -10.42 -16.05 15.15
CA ASP A 76 -9.91 -16.91 16.22
C ASP A 76 -8.38 -16.97 16.24
N LYS A 77 -7.76 -17.09 15.05
CA LYS A 77 -6.29 -17.07 14.92
C LYS A 77 -5.72 -15.71 15.30
N ARG A 78 -6.35 -14.59 14.89
CA ARG A 78 -5.91 -13.24 15.28
C ARG A 78 -5.99 -13.04 16.79
N ALA A 79 -7.09 -13.46 17.44
CA ALA A 79 -7.25 -13.34 18.89
C ALA A 79 -6.17 -14.11 19.67
N LYS A 80 -5.76 -15.28 19.15
CA LYS A 80 -4.63 -16.05 19.69
C LYS A 80 -3.29 -15.35 19.46
N LEU A 81 -3.06 -14.76 18.29
CA LEU A 81 -1.82 -14.06 17.94
C LEU A 81 -1.62 -12.76 18.72
N THR A 82 -2.69 -11.99 18.97
CA THR A 82 -2.61 -10.70 19.67
C THR A 82 -2.79 -10.81 21.19
N GLY A 83 -2.91 -12.03 21.72
CA GLY A 83 -2.94 -12.27 23.17
C GLY A 83 -4.09 -11.57 23.89
N GLY A 84 -5.34 -11.86 23.52
CA GLY A 84 -6.51 -11.73 24.39
C GLY A 84 -6.61 -10.50 25.31
N THR A 85 -6.25 -9.30 24.86
CA THR A 85 -6.54 -8.06 25.62
C THR A 85 -7.34 -7.10 24.72
N PRO A 86 -8.60 -6.77 25.07
CA PRO A 86 -9.35 -5.76 24.33
C PRO A 86 -8.64 -4.41 24.49
N HIS A 87 -8.42 -3.72 23.38
CA HIS A 87 -7.90 -2.35 23.39
C HIS A 87 -8.96 -1.43 24.02
N ALA A 88 -8.88 -1.23 25.33
CA ALA A 88 -9.51 -0.10 26.00
C ALA A 88 -8.83 1.18 25.48
N GLY A 89 -9.64 2.07 24.90
CA GLY A 89 -9.18 3.18 24.08
C GLY A 89 -8.16 4.10 24.76
N ALA A 90 -7.16 4.51 23.97
CA ALA A 90 -6.35 5.68 24.28
C ALA A 90 -7.06 6.93 23.72
N ALA A 91 -7.95 7.50 24.53
CA ALA A 91 -8.32 8.90 24.47
C ALA A 91 -7.61 9.61 25.64
N ALA A 92 -6.68 10.51 25.31
CA ALA A 92 -6.24 11.68 26.09
C ALA A 92 -5.13 12.39 25.32
#